data_AF-A0A6I7W8Q6-F1
#
_entry.id   AF-A0A6I7W8Q6-F1
#
_cell.length_a   1.000
_cell.length_b   1.000
_cell.length_c   1.000
_cell.angle_alpha   90.00
_cell.angle_beta   90.00
_cell.angle_gamma   90.00
#
_symmetry.space_group_name_H-M   'P 1'
#
loop_
_entity.id
_entity.type
_entity.pdbx_description
1 polymer ?
#
loop_
_entity_poly.entity_id
_entity_poly.type
_entity_poly.pdbx_seq_one_letter_code
_entity_poly.pdbx_strand_id
1 'polypeptide(L)'
;FLPIRIIRLKQKVSEAASISSTAKTALAFSEGRLTNNSTNGTLGLADPTAITSKYVVSVTAIGTSTLATTPTTGTITVLLDFAGIGSSQITSGMGVIWTATCTQAAQCSWVVTLLVSLPDKLLPKA
;
A
#
# COMPACT_ATOMS: atom_id res chain seq x y z
N PHE A 1 3.11 -14.92 28.14
CA PHE A 1 1.91 -14.06 28.04
C PHE A 1 1.98 -12.95 26.95
N LEU A 2 3.05 -12.83 26.16
CA LEU A 2 3.22 -11.77 25.13
C LEU A 2 2.79 -12.08 23.66
N PRO A 3 2.63 -13.34 23.17
CA PRO A 3 2.51 -13.59 21.72
C PRO A 3 1.13 -13.28 21.13
N ILE A 4 0.05 -13.41 21.91
CA ILE A 4 -1.34 -13.26 21.42
C ILE A 4 -1.65 -11.81 21.01
N ARG A 5 -1.10 -10.81 21.71
CA ARG A 5 -1.33 -9.40 21.39
C ARG A 5 -0.70 -9.00 20.05
N ILE A 6 0.49 -9.50 19.74
CA ILE A 6 1.19 -9.22 18.48
C ILE A 6 0.42 -9.83 17.29
N ILE A 7 -0.13 -11.04 17.45
CA ILE A 7 -0.89 -11.71 16.37
C ILE A 7 -2.16 -10.91 16.02
N ARG A 8 -2.89 -10.38 17.01
CA ARG A 8 -4.05 -9.52 16.72
C ARG A 8 -3.66 -8.23 16.01
N LEU A 9 -2.52 -7.62 16.38
CA LEU A 9 -2.05 -6.42 15.70
C LEU A 9 -1.66 -6.71 14.26
N LYS A 10 -0.95 -7.81 14.00
CA LYS A 10 -0.68 -8.28 12.63
C LYS A 10 -1.97 -8.48 11.84
N GLN A 11 -2.99 -9.12 12.42
CA GLN A 11 -4.28 -9.32 11.75
C GLN A 11 -4.96 -8.01 11.35
N LYS A 12 -4.91 -6.98 12.22
CA LYS A 12 -5.43 -5.65 11.89
C LYS A 12 -4.64 -4.99 10.76
N VAL A 13 -3.31 -5.07 10.80
CA VAL A 13 -2.44 -4.51 9.74
C VAL A 13 -2.60 -5.27 8.42
N SER A 14 -2.87 -6.58 8.45
CA SER A 14 -3.15 -7.36 7.25
C SER A 14 -4.39 -6.88 6.48
N GLU A 15 -5.31 -6.15 7.11
CA GLU A 15 -6.43 -5.52 6.40
C GLU A 15 -5.95 -4.47 5.38
N ALA A 16 -4.82 -3.80 5.67
CA ALA A 16 -4.17 -2.90 4.71
C ALA A 16 -3.70 -3.64 3.44
N ALA A 17 -3.35 -4.92 3.55
CA ALA A 17 -3.00 -5.74 2.39
C ALA A 17 -4.23 -6.08 1.54
N SER A 18 -5.38 -6.35 2.19
CA SER A 18 -6.64 -6.59 1.49
C SER A 18 -7.15 -5.34 0.76
N ILE A 19 -7.16 -4.18 1.42
CA ILE A 19 -7.67 -2.94 0.80
C ILE A 19 -6.73 -2.41 -0.31
N SER A 20 -5.42 -2.64 -0.19
CA SER A 20 -4.47 -2.26 -1.25
C SER A 20 -4.59 -3.14 -2.49
N SER A 21 -5.19 -4.32 -2.42
CA SER A 21 -5.31 -5.23 -3.57
C SER A 21 -6.03 -4.58 -4.77
N THR A 22 -7.12 -3.85 -4.52
CA THR A 22 -7.83 -3.11 -5.56
C THR A 22 -6.95 -2.02 -6.17
N ALA A 23 -6.16 -1.31 -5.35
CA ALA A 23 -5.21 -0.31 -5.83
C ALA A 23 -4.04 -0.93 -6.62
N LYS A 24 -3.61 -2.16 -6.27
CA LYS A 24 -2.62 -2.93 -7.06
C LYS A 24 -3.15 -3.29 -8.43
N THR A 25 -4.42 -3.70 -8.51
CA THR A 25 -5.08 -3.99 -9.79
C THR A 25 -5.35 -2.72 -10.59
N ALA A 26 -5.66 -1.59 -9.95
CA ALA A 26 -5.85 -0.33 -10.66
C ALA A 26 -4.52 0.25 -11.19
N LEU A 27 -3.44 0.12 -10.43
CA LEU A 27 -2.06 0.37 -10.90
C LEU A 27 -1.57 -0.69 -11.90
N ALA A 28 -2.42 -1.65 -12.30
CA ALA A 28 -1.98 -2.75 -13.16
C ALA A 28 -1.34 -2.21 -14.43
N PHE A 29 -0.20 -2.82 -14.73
CA PHE A 29 0.56 -2.65 -15.94
C PHE A 29 -0.24 -3.20 -17.12
N SER A 30 -0.91 -2.34 -17.88
CA SER A 30 -1.42 -2.70 -19.19
C SER A 30 -0.32 -2.50 -20.22
N GLU A 31 0.00 -3.55 -20.98
CA GLU A 31 0.90 -3.49 -22.14
C GLU A 31 2.33 -2.99 -21.86
N GLY A 32 2.87 -3.25 -20.66
CA GLY A 32 4.27 -2.94 -20.35
C GLY A 32 4.53 -1.47 -19.97
N ARG A 33 3.50 -0.69 -19.64
CA ARG A 33 3.64 0.70 -19.17
C ARG A 33 2.62 1.03 -18.07
N LEU A 34 3.06 1.78 -17.06
CA LEU A 34 2.16 2.51 -16.16
C LEU A 34 2.06 3.93 -16.72
N THR A 35 0.84 4.47 -16.80
CA THR A 35 0.60 5.81 -17.31
C THR A 35 1.35 6.82 -16.43
N ASN A 36 2.05 7.77 -17.06
CA ASN A 36 2.88 8.71 -16.31
C ASN A 36 2.03 9.57 -15.35
N ASN A 37 2.56 9.87 -14.16
CA ASN A 37 1.91 10.65 -13.11
C ASN A 37 0.49 10.18 -12.76
N SER A 38 0.27 8.86 -12.75
CA SER A 38 -1.02 8.31 -12.36
C SER A 38 -1.30 8.60 -10.88
N THR A 39 -2.52 8.98 -10.57
CA THR A 39 -3.07 9.18 -9.23
C THR A 39 -4.34 8.36 -9.07
N ASN A 40 -4.91 8.26 -7.86
CA ASN A 40 -6.20 7.58 -7.65
C ASN A 40 -7.25 7.95 -8.71
N GLY A 41 -7.44 9.24 -8.97
CA GLY A 41 -8.44 9.71 -9.93
C GLY A 41 -8.17 9.23 -11.37
N THR A 42 -6.93 9.28 -11.83
CA THR A 42 -6.59 8.79 -13.18
C THR A 42 -6.61 7.27 -13.29
N LEU A 43 -6.53 6.57 -12.16
CA LEU A 43 -6.63 5.11 -12.05
C LEU A 43 -8.08 4.62 -11.84
N GLY A 44 -9.06 5.52 -11.86
CA GLY A 44 -10.46 5.18 -11.62
C GLY A 44 -10.77 4.75 -10.17
N LEU A 45 -9.87 5.07 -9.24
CA LEU A 45 -10.08 4.86 -7.80
C LEU A 45 -10.78 6.09 -7.20
N ALA A 46 -11.52 5.85 -6.12
CA ALA A 46 -12.04 6.93 -5.29
C ALA A 46 -10.91 7.80 -4.70
N ASP A 47 -11.27 9.00 -4.23
CA ASP A 47 -10.35 9.85 -3.49
C ASP A 47 -9.62 9.07 -2.38
N PRO A 48 -8.31 9.26 -2.15
CA PRO A 48 -7.56 8.49 -1.17
C PRO A 48 -8.20 8.44 0.22
N THR A 49 -8.82 9.53 0.65
CA THR A 49 -9.48 9.65 1.97
C THR A 49 -10.89 9.07 2.00
N ALA A 50 -11.46 8.73 0.84
CA ALA A 50 -12.70 7.98 0.73
C ALA A 50 -12.47 6.45 0.75
N ILE A 51 -11.22 5.99 0.54
CA ILE A 51 -10.84 4.58 0.64
C ILE A 51 -10.46 4.28 2.10
N THR A 52 -11.48 4.13 2.94
CA THR A 52 -11.35 3.90 4.39
C THR A 52 -11.87 2.53 4.80
N SER A 53 -11.37 2.02 5.94
CA SER A 53 -11.95 0.89 6.65
C SER A 53 -11.73 1.07 8.16
N LYS A 54 -12.18 0.10 8.97
CA LYS A 54 -12.05 0.13 10.44
C LYS A 54 -10.62 0.34 10.95
N TYR A 55 -9.60 -0.08 10.19
CA TYR A 55 -8.19 0.09 10.55
C TYR A 55 -7.38 0.89 9.53
N VAL A 56 -8.04 1.53 8.56
CA VAL A 56 -7.38 2.23 7.44
C VAL A 56 -8.03 3.60 7.23
N VAL A 57 -7.21 4.65 7.24
CA VAL A 57 -7.65 6.04 7.03
C VAL A 57 -7.63 6.43 5.57
N SER A 58 -6.66 5.92 4.79
CA SER A 58 -6.55 6.29 3.39
C SER A 58 -5.73 5.31 2.60
N VAL A 59 -6.00 5.23 1.30
CA VAL A 59 -5.19 4.49 0.32
C VAL A 59 -4.82 5.41 -0.83
N THR A 60 -3.54 5.76 -0.92
CA THR A 60 -3.00 6.61 -1.99
C THR A 60 -2.21 5.76 -2.97
N ALA A 61 -2.62 5.75 -4.23
CA ALA A 61 -1.94 5.07 -5.33
C ALA A 61 -1.33 6.11 -6.28
N ILE A 62 -0.02 5.98 -6.53
CA ILE A 62 0.73 6.87 -7.41
C ILE A 62 1.53 6.03 -8.39
N GLY A 63 1.43 6.34 -9.68
CA GLY A 63 2.27 5.77 -10.73
C GLY A 63 3.24 6.81 -11.26
N THR A 64 4.54 6.49 -11.26
CA THR A 64 5.60 7.35 -11.81
C THR A 64 6.31 6.61 -12.93
N SER A 65 6.17 7.10 -14.17
CA SER A 65 6.88 6.56 -15.34
C SER A 65 7.81 7.61 -15.91
N THR A 66 9.12 7.42 -15.74
CA THR A 66 10.07 8.43 -16.17
C THR A 66 10.37 8.42 -17.66
N LEU A 67 10.03 7.37 -18.43
CA LEU A 67 10.11 7.27 -19.91
C LEU A 67 9.68 5.87 -20.38
N ALA A 68 9.46 5.71 -21.69
CA ALA A 68 9.08 4.45 -22.36
C ALA A 68 10.03 3.25 -22.14
N THR A 69 11.24 3.50 -21.64
CA THR A 69 12.37 2.55 -21.61
C THR A 69 12.93 2.33 -20.20
N THR A 70 12.42 3.04 -19.19
CA THR A 70 12.82 2.88 -17.79
C THR A 70 11.77 2.08 -17.03
N PRO A 71 12.15 1.29 -16.02
CA PRO A 71 11.18 0.57 -15.20
C PRO A 71 10.20 1.58 -14.63
N THR A 72 8.92 1.30 -14.82
CA THR A 72 7.90 2.18 -14.25
C THR A 72 7.64 1.75 -12.83
N THR A 73 7.58 2.73 -11.93
CA THR A 73 7.39 2.50 -10.50
C THR A 73 5.97 2.89 -10.12
N GLY A 74 5.30 2.05 -9.34
CA GLY A 74 4.03 2.37 -8.71
C GLY A 74 4.18 2.30 -7.20
N THR A 75 3.57 3.23 -6.47
CA THR A 75 3.57 3.22 -5.00
C THR A 75 2.14 3.30 -4.50
N ILE A 76 1.78 2.38 -3.61
CA ILE A 76 0.53 2.40 -2.86
C ILE A 76 0.88 2.62 -1.40
N THR A 77 0.43 3.74 -0.85
CA THR A 77 0.59 4.08 0.55
C THR A 77 -0.75 3.88 1.25
N VAL A 78 -0.79 2.98 2.24
CA VAL A 78 -1.96 2.80 3.10
C VAL A 78 -1.65 3.35 4.47
N LEU A 79 -2.45 4.30 4.91
CA LEU A 79 -2.36 4.90 6.23
C LEU A 79 -3.27 4.14 7.21
N LEU A 80 -2.72 3.70 8.34
CA LEU A 80 -3.47 2.96 9.34
C LEU A 80 -4.22 3.89 10.29
N ASP A 81 -5.41 3.47 10.70
CA ASP A 81 -6.17 4.14 11.76
C ASP A 81 -5.68 3.66 13.13
N PHE A 82 -4.81 4.46 13.76
CA PHE A 82 -4.29 4.17 15.09
C PHE A 82 -5.39 4.13 16.17
N ALA A 83 -6.45 4.94 16.03
CA ALA A 83 -7.56 4.97 16.97
C ALA A 83 -8.41 3.69 16.84
N GLY A 84 -8.73 3.28 15.61
CA GLY A 84 -9.40 2.01 15.33
C GLY A 84 -8.57 0.78 15.75
N ILE A 85 -7.25 0.86 15.65
CA ILE A 85 -6.33 -0.21 16.08
C ILE A 85 -6.21 -0.27 17.61
N GLY A 86 -6.20 0.87 18.30
CA GLY A 86 -6.18 0.95 19.77
C GLY A 86 -4.92 0.35 20.40
N SER A 87 -3.75 0.56 19.78
CA SER A 87 -2.46 0.03 20.26
C SER A 87 -1.44 1.14 20.42
N SER A 88 -0.69 1.14 21.52
CA SER A 88 0.43 2.07 21.73
C SER A 88 1.61 1.84 20.78
N GLN A 89 1.62 0.73 20.04
CA GLN A 89 2.66 0.43 19.05
C GLN A 89 2.38 1.02 17.67
N ILE A 90 1.16 1.53 17.45
CA ILE A 90 0.76 2.17 16.19
C ILE A 90 0.31 3.58 16.52
N THR A 91 0.92 4.57 15.87
CA THR A 91 0.63 5.99 16.10
C THR A 91 0.21 6.66 14.80
N SER A 92 -0.26 7.91 14.89
CA SER A 92 -0.64 8.68 13.71
C SER A 92 0.49 8.76 12.68
N GLY A 93 0.16 8.65 11.40
CA GLY A 93 1.15 8.68 10.31
C GLY A 93 1.77 7.32 9.96
N MET A 94 1.53 6.27 10.76
CA MET A 94 2.05 4.93 10.48
C MET A 94 1.23 4.19 9.44
N GLY A 95 1.89 3.34 8.67
CA GLY A 95 1.23 2.63 7.57
C GLY A 95 2.11 1.61 6.87
N VAL A 96 1.66 1.21 5.69
CA VAL A 96 2.35 0.25 4.83
C VAL A 96 2.44 0.81 3.42
N ILE A 97 3.62 0.69 2.80
CA ILE A 97 3.85 1.08 1.42
C ILE A 97 4.08 -0.18 0.58
N TRP A 98 3.34 -0.33 -0.50
CA TRP A 98 3.63 -1.28 -1.56
C TRP A 98 4.26 -0.56 -2.73
N THR A 99 5.48 -0.95 -3.10
CA THR A 99 6.19 -0.42 -4.26
C THR A 99 6.22 -1.48 -5.36
N ALA A 100 5.58 -1.20 -6.48
CA ALA A 100 5.72 -1.96 -7.72
C ALA A 100 6.92 -1.44 -8.50
N THR A 101 7.81 -2.34 -8.92
CA THR A 101 8.78 -2.09 -9.99
C THR A 101 8.43 -2.99 -11.15
N CYS A 102 8.11 -2.37 -12.28
CA CYS A 102 7.65 -3.08 -13.45
C CYS A 102 8.59 -2.79 -14.63
N THR A 103 9.09 -3.85 -15.24
CA THR A 103 9.98 -3.78 -16.40
C THR A 103 9.18 -4.08 -17.65
N GLN A 104 9.47 -3.37 -18.75
CA GLN A 104 8.86 -3.68 -20.04
C GLN A 104 9.18 -5.13 -20.44
N ALA A 105 8.18 -5.86 -20.95
CA ALA A 105 8.25 -7.29 -21.26
C ALA A 105 8.49 -8.24 -20.06
N ALA A 106 8.40 -7.75 -18.82
CA ALA A 106 8.45 -8.58 -17.62
C ALA A 106 7.25 -8.31 -16.69
N GLN A 107 7.11 -9.14 -15.65
CA GLN A 107 6.10 -8.96 -14.61
C GLN A 107 6.50 -7.86 -13.62
N CYS A 108 5.51 -7.23 -13.01
CA CYS A 108 5.74 -6.32 -11.88
C CYS A 108 6.18 -7.09 -10.64
N SER A 109 7.26 -6.65 -10.02
CA SER A 109 7.67 -7.09 -8.69
C SER A 109 7.13 -6.12 -7.64
N TRP A 110 6.59 -6.65 -6.54
CA TRP A 110 6.07 -5.84 -5.44
C TRP A 110 6.96 -5.99 -4.21
N VAL A 111 7.37 -4.86 -3.66
CA VAL A 111 8.10 -4.79 -2.38
C VAL A 111 7.20 -4.11 -1.36
N VAL A 112 7.04 -4.75 -0.20
CA VAL A 112 6.27 -4.19 0.93
C VAL A 112 7.25 -3.58 1.92
N THR A 113 7.02 -2.32 2.28
CA THR A 113 7.86 -1.57 3.22
C THR A 113 7.00 -0.84 4.24
N LEU A 114 7.64 -0.39 5.33
CA LEU A 114 7.00 0.35 6.40
C LEU A 114 6.81 1.81 6.00
N LEU A 115 5.65 2.38 6.30
CA LEU A 115 5.51 3.83 6.43
C LEU A 115 5.79 4.20 7.89
N VAL A 116 6.92 4.88 8.11
CA VAL A 116 7.35 5.55 9.35
C VAL A 116 7.18 4.70 10.62
N SER A 117 8.29 4.18 11.18
CA SER A 117 8.36 3.63 12.56
C SER A 117 7.39 2.49 12.94
N LEU A 118 6.63 1.93 11.99
CA LEU A 118 5.85 0.73 12.22
C LEU A 118 6.81 -0.45 12.52
N PRO A 119 6.59 -1.28 13.55
CA PRO A 119 7.48 -2.39 13.84
C PRO A 119 7.47 -3.44 12.70
N ASP A 120 8.64 -3.86 12.20
CA ASP A 120 8.78 -4.82 11.07
C ASP A 120 7.97 -6.10 11.26
N LYS A 121 7.88 -6.57 12.51
CA LYS A 121 7.09 -7.74 12.87
C LYS A 121 5.60 -7.60 12.55
N LEU A 122 5.08 -6.39 12.35
CA LEU A 122 3.68 -6.13 12.01
C LEU A 122 3.44 -6.06 10.50
N LEU A 123 4.49 -6.13 9.67
CA LEU A 123 4.31 -6.16 8.22
C LEU A 123 3.52 -7.40 7.79
N PRO A 124 2.54 -7.22 6.88
CA PRO A 124 1.99 -8.33 6.14
C PRO A 124 3.12 -9.03 5.37
N LYS A 125 3.05 -10.35 5.22
CA LYS A 125 3.88 -11.02 4.22
C LYS A 125 3.49 -10.50 2.83
N ALA A 126 4.50 -10.28 2.00
CA ALA A 126 4.35 -9.91 0.59
C ALA A 126 3.57 -10.99 -0.18
#